data_AF-A0A3P8Y256-F1
#
_entry.id   AF-A0A3P8Y256-F1
#
_cell.length_a   1.000
_cell.length_b   1.000
_cell.length_c   1.000
_cell.angle_alpha   90.00
_cell.angle_beta   90.00
_cell.angle_gamma   90.00
#
_symmetry.space_group_name_H-M   'P 1'
#
loop_
_entity.id
_entity.type
_entity.pdbx_description
1 polymer ?
#
loop_
_entity_poly.entity_id
_entity_poly.type
_entity_poly.pdbx_seq_one_letter_code
_entity_poly.pdbx_strand_id
1 'polypeptide(L)'
;MRDTPLSNCERDFILKAIEEKRRLDGRQTYDYRNIKISFGTDYGCCFVDLGKTRVMAQVSCELITPKENRPNDGIMFFNIELSPMASPAFETGRQSELMVKLNRQLERCLRNSKCIDTESLCVVSGEKVWQIRVDVHLLNHDGNLMDATSIAAITALCHFRRPDVGIQGEDVTVYSTEERDPIPLSIYHMPISVSFSFFQQGTYLLVDPCDREERVMDGLLMIAMNKHREICSIQSSGGIMLLKDQVLRCSKIASVKVSEITELINRALENDKKVRKAGGRCGFAESMPQERITALKTHVSPLEMTDVEEKANEIVLRAEAPPQTVPSPVLPGPGTGQVGEGLQSSWGLEEEEEEEEEEEEEEEEQQHKAEEEVTCVAEEKRGVDVVLISDSDSEEEEVVILNQKALTKNATSSNQQMAVDSKLKRQRERQ
;
A
#
# COMPACT_ATOMS: atom_id res chain seq x y z
N MET A 1 13.37 -11.31 6.62
CA MET A 1 13.64 -11.50 8.06
C MET A 1 12.82 -12.69 8.55
N ARG A 2 13.07 -13.28 9.72
CA ARG A 2 12.32 -14.48 10.17
C ARG A 2 11.22 -14.11 11.15
N ASP A 3 10.11 -14.84 11.08
CA ASP A 3 9.04 -14.73 12.07
C ASP A 3 9.54 -15.04 13.48
N THR A 4 9.03 -14.28 14.44
CA THR A 4 9.26 -14.58 15.86
C THR A 4 8.55 -15.89 16.22
N PRO A 5 9.27 -16.90 16.75
CA PRO A 5 8.66 -18.15 17.14
C PRO A 5 7.75 -17.95 18.36
N LEU A 6 6.64 -18.71 18.40
CA LEU A 6 5.71 -18.69 19.53
C LEU A 6 6.26 -19.52 20.70
N SER A 7 6.25 -18.96 21.91
CA SER A 7 6.64 -19.69 23.12
C SER A 7 5.62 -20.76 23.49
N ASN A 8 6.08 -21.90 24.02
CA ASN A 8 5.21 -22.97 24.51
C ASN A 8 4.28 -22.46 25.63
N CYS A 9 4.80 -21.63 26.54
CA CYS A 9 4.00 -21.03 27.61
C CYS A 9 2.85 -20.18 27.06
N GLU A 10 3.11 -19.43 26.00
CA GLU A 10 2.11 -18.57 25.37
C GLU A 10 1.05 -19.40 24.64
N ARG A 11 1.48 -20.43 23.91
CA ARG A 11 0.56 -21.39 23.27
C ARG A 11 -0.37 -22.05 24.29
N ASP A 12 0.19 -22.61 25.36
CA ASP A 12 -0.58 -23.32 26.39
C ASP A 12 -1.53 -22.37 27.14
N PHE A 13 -1.10 -21.13 27.37
CA PHE A 13 -1.94 -20.10 27.97
C PHE A 13 -3.13 -19.73 27.09
N ILE A 14 -2.91 -19.54 25.78
CA ILE A 14 -3.98 -19.23 24.82
C ILE A 14 -4.99 -20.38 24.74
N LEU A 15 -4.52 -21.62 24.68
CA LEU A 15 -5.39 -22.79 24.64
C LEU A 15 -6.25 -22.90 25.90
N LYS A 16 -5.66 -22.72 27.09
CA LYS A 16 -6.41 -22.71 28.37
C LYS A 16 -7.44 -21.57 28.44
N ALA A 17 -7.08 -20.37 27.96
CA ALA A 17 -8.00 -19.26 27.92
C ALA A 17 -9.21 -19.54 27.00
N ILE A 18 -8.98 -20.21 25.86
CA ILE A 18 -10.04 -20.62 24.93
C ILE A 18 -10.96 -21.68 25.55
N GLU A 19 -10.43 -22.61 26.35
CA GLU A 19 -11.24 -23.57 27.12
C GLU A 19 -12.19 -22.85 28.09
N GLU A 20 -11.73 -21.78 28.72
CA GLU A 20 -12.54 -20.91 29.59
C GLU A 20 -13.42 -19.92 28.81
N LYS A 21 -13.40 -19.95 27.47
CA LYS A 21 -14.10 -19.02 26.55
C LYS A 21 -13.73 -17.55 26.77
N ARG A 22 -12.47 -17.29 27.15
CA ARG A 22 -11.93 -15.94 27.31
C ARG A 22 -10.91 -15.66 26.21
N ARG A 23 -10.95 -14.45 25.65
CA ARG A 23 -9.97 -13.96 24.66
C ARG A 23 -8.97 -13.01 25.31
N LEU A 24 -7.79 -12.91 24.71
CA LEU A 24 -6.72 -12.00 25.16
C LEU A 24 -7.17 -10.53 25.16
N ASP A 25 -7.97 -10.13 24.18
CA ASP A 25 -8.47 -8.76 24.02
C ASP A 25 -9.69 -8.44 24.90
N GLY A 26 -10.24 -9.42 25.64
CA GLY A 26 -11.47 -9.27 26.40
C GLY A 26 -12.78 -9.30 25.58
N ARG A 27 -12.70 -9.53 24.27
CA ARG A 27 -13.87 -9.69 23.38
C ARG A 27 -14.58 -11.03 23.59
N GLN A 28 -15.85 -11.14 23.19
CA GLN A 28 -16.54 -12.43 23.15
C GLN A 28 -16.07 -13.28 21.95
N THR A 29 -16.46 -14.55 21.93
CA THR A 29 -16.05 -15.53 20.90
C THR A 29 -16.57 -15.20 19.50
N TYR A 30 -17.68 -14.47 19.40
CA TYR A 30 -18.34 -14.18 18.12
C TYR A 30 -18.21 -12.71 17.68
N ASP A 31 -17.41 -11.91 18.39
CA ASP A 31 -17.29 -10.49 18.13
C ASP A 31 -16.10 -10.16 17.23
N TYR A 32 -16.34 -9.30 16.24
CA TYR A 32 -15.30 -8.72 15.40
C TYR A 32 -14.53 -7.62 16.13
N ARG A 33 -13.30 -7.35 15.68
CA ARG A 33 -12.59 -6.12 16.00
C ARG A 33 -13.34 -4.92 15.45
N ASN A 34 -13.05 -3.74 16.00
CA ASN A 34 -13.55 -2.48 15.45
C ASN A 34 -13.07 -2.34 14.00
N ILE A 35 -14.03 -2.22 13.06
CA ILE A 35 -13.77 -2.03 11.64
C ILE A 35 -13.89 -0.53 11.33
N LYS A 36 -12.83 0.06 10.80
CA LYS A 36 -12.86 1.43 10.29
C LYS A 36 -12.59 1.41 8.79
N ILE A 37 -13.40 2.15 8.05
CA ILE A 37 -13.26 2.30 6.61
C ILE A 37 -12.97 3.77 6.35
N SER A 38 -11.84 4.05 5.73
CA SER A 38 -11.44 5.36 5.27
C SER A 38 -11.30 5.36 3.76
N PHE A 39 -11.66 6.46 3.12
CA PHE A 39 -11.53 6.61 1.67
C PHE A 39 -10.33 7.49 1.31
N GLY A 40 -9.73 7.22 0.14
CA GLY A 40 -8.71 8.08 -0.44
C GLY A 40 -9.32 9.34 -1.08
N THR A 41 -8.45 10.20 -1.61
CA THR A 41 -8.85 11.32 -2.47
C THR A 41 -9.57 10.80 -3.71
N ASP A 42 -8.97 9.81 -4.34
CA ASP A 42 -9.38 9.28 -5.63
C ASP A 42 -10.51 8.26 -5.46
N TYR A 43 -11.40 8.18 -6.45
CA TYR A 43 -12.46 7.18 -6.48
C TYR A 43 -11.85 5.77 -6.64
N GLY A 44 -12.34 4.83 -5.83
CA GLY A 44 -11.81 3.45 -5.81
C GLY A 44 -10.62 3.21 -4.89
N CYS A 45 -10.11 4.24 -4.20
CA CYS A 45 -9.13 4.06 -3.13
C CYS A 45 -9.83 3.88 -1.77
N CYS A 46 -9.51 2.81 -1.05
CA CYS A 46 -10.00 2.62 0.32
C CYS A 46 -8.95 1.99 1.24
N PHE A 47 -9.06 2.33 2.51
CA PHE A 47 -8.28 1.79 3.62
C PHE A 47 -9.24 1.16 4.61
N VAL A 48 -9.01 -0.11 4.94
CA VAL A 48 -9.79 -0.86 5.92
C VAL A 48 -8.89 -1.26 7.07
N ASP A 49 -9.23 -0.77 8.25
CA ASP A 49 -8.59 -1.11 9.51
C ASP A 49 -9.49 -2.08 10.27
N LEU A 50 -9.05 -3.33 10.41
CA LEU A 50 -9.65 -4.34 11.26
C LEU A 50 -8.84 -4.46 12.56
N GLY A 51 -9.14 -3.59 13.52
CA GLY A 51 -8.31 -3.42 14.71
C GLY A 51 -6.91 -2.91 14.36
N LYS A 52 -5.91 -3.80 14.35
CA LYS A 52 -4.54 -3.46 13.92
C LYS A 52 -4.23 -3.93 12.51
N THR A 53 -4.97 -4.90 11.96
CA THR A 53 -4.79 -5.34 10.58
C THR A 53 -5.23 -4.21 9.65
N ARG A 54 -4.35 -3.82 8.71
CA ARG A 54 -4.62 -2.72 7.78
C ARG A 54 -4.46 -3.20 6.35
N VAL A 55 -5.47 -2.89 5.53
CA VAL A 55 -5.52 -3.26 4.12
C VAL A 55 -5.87 -2.05 3.29
N MET A 56 -5.13 -1.83 2.22
CA MET A 56 -5.44 -0.84 1.20
C MET A 56 -5.97 -1.57 -0.04
N ALA A 57 -7.04 -1.08 -0.64
CA ALA A 57 -7.49 -1.56 -1.94
C ALA A 57 -7.64 -0.39 -2.91
N GLN A 58 -7.16 -0.61 -4.13
CA GLN A 58 -7.20 0.32 -5.23
C GLN A 58 -7.87 -0.35 -6.43
N VAL A 59 -8.77 0.38 -7.10
CA VAL A 59 -9.40 -0.07 -8.33
C VAL A 59 -8.91 0.79 -9.49
N SER A 60 -8.46 0.14 -10.57
CA SER A 60 -8.09 0.75 -11.84
C SER A 60 -8.93 0.17 -12.97
N CYS A 61 -9.04 0.91 -14.07
CA CYS A 61 -9.88 0.55 -15.20
C CYS A 61 -9.20 0.93 -16.51
N GLU A 62 -9.16 -0.01 -17.46
CA GLU A 62 -8.49 0.12 -18.76
C GLU A 62 -9.39 -0.42 -19.88
N LEU A 63 -9.28 0.11 -21.09
CA LEU A 63 -9.98 -0.41 -22.28
C LEU A 63 -9.11 -1.45 -22.98
N ILE A 64 -9.56 -2.69 -23.00
CA ILE A 64 -8.83 -3.83 -23.57
C ILE A 64 -9.73 -4.62 -24.52
N THR A 65 -9.13 -5.38 -25.43
CA THR A 65 -9.86 -6.31 -26.30
C THR A 65 -10.40 -7.49 -25.48
N PRO A 66 -11.69 -7.85 -25.61
CA PRO A 66 -12.25 -8.97 -24.87
C PRO A 66 -11.63 -10.30 -25.29
N LYS A 67 -11.82 -11.32 -24.45
CA LYS A 67 -11.46 -12.70 -24.82
C LYS A 67 -12.40 -13.21 -25.90
N GLU A 68 -11.86 -13.93 -26.89
CA GLU A 68 -12.64 -14.50 -28.01
C GLU A 68 -13.82 -15.37 -27.56
N ASN A 69 -13.69 -16.07 -26.43
CA ASN A 69 -14.75 -16.92 -25.88
C ASN A 69 -15.99 -16.13 -25.38
N ARG A 70 -15.81 -14.87 -24.98
CA ARG A 70 -16.84 -14.01 -24.38
C ARG A 70 -16.62 -12.56 -24.84
N PRO A 71 -17.03 -12.20 -26.08
CA PRO A 71 -16.82 -10.85 -26.62
C PRO A 71 -17.69 -9.77 -25.96
N ASN A 72 -18.76 -10.16 -25.28
CA ASN A 72 -19.75 -9.26 -24.67
C ASN A 72 -19.50 -9.00 -23.18
N ASP A 73 -18.51 -9.66 -22.57
CA ASP A 73 -18.23 -9.54 -21.14
C ASP A 73 -16.95 -8.73 -20.91
N GLY A 74 -17.00 -7.80 -19.95
CA GLY A 74 -15.81 -7.17 -19.40
C GLY A 74 -14.94 -8.13 -18.60
N ILE A 75 -13.68 -7.75 -18.40
CA ILE A 75 -12.68 -8.57 -17.71
C ILE A 75 -12.45 -8.00 -16.31
N MET A 76 -12.36 -8.88 -15.30
CA MET A 76 -11.98 -8.49 -13.95
C MET A 76 -10.70 -9.21 -13.51
N PHE A 77 -9.75 -8.45 -13.02
CA PHE A 77 -8.49 -8.95 -12.48
C PHE A 77 -8.39 -8.61 -11.00
N PHE A 78 -8.07 -9.60 -10.17
CA PHE A 78 -7.84 -9.42 -8.74
C PHE A 78 -6.38 -9.75 -8.46
N ASN A 79 -5.74 -8.88 -7.69
CA ASN A 79 -4.37 -9.08 -7.26
C ASN A 79 -4.26 -8.71 -5.79
N ILE A 80 -3.61 -9.58 -5.02
CA ILE A 80 -3.35 -9.33 -3.60
C ILE A 80 -1.85 -9.36 -3.41
N GLU A 81 -1.27 -8.25 -2.99
CA GLU A 81 0.15 -8.15 -2.71
C GLU A 81 0.40 -8.17 -1.19
N LEU A 82 1.28 -9.07 -0.78
CA LEU A 82 1.81 -9.11 0.59
C LEU A 82 3.03 -8.20 0.67
N SER A 83 2.87 -7.01 1.24
CA SER A 83 4.01 -6.12 1.49
C SER A 83 4.88 -6.68 2.62
N PRO A 84 6.23 -6.60 2.52
CA PRO A 84 7.14 -6.86 3.65
C PRO A 84 6.87 -5.97 4.87
N MET A 85 6.18 -4.84 4.68
CA MET A 85 5.72 -3.98 5.78
C MET A 85 4.70 -4.68 6.67
N ALA A 86 3.90 -5.60 6.12
CA ALA A 86 2.83 -6.24 6.86
C ALA A 86 3.34 -7.31 7.83
N SER A 87 4.35 -8.08 7.43
CA SER A 87 5.07 -8.96 8.33
C SER A 87 6.50 -9.19 7.83
N PRO A 88 7.48 -9.37 8.74
CA PRO A 88 8.87 -9.59 8.37
C PRO A 88 9.12 -10.91 7.62
N ALA A 89 8.15 -11.84 7.67
CA ALA A 89 8.18 -13.11 6.94
C ALA A 89 7.69 -13.01 5.50
N PHE A 90 7.08 -11.89 5.10
CA PHE A 90 6.73 -11.66 3.72
C PHE A 90 7.94 -11.13 2.96
N GLU A 91 8.46 -11.94 2.06
CA GLU A 91 9.55 -11.58 1.16
C GLU A 91 8.97 -11.20 -0.21
N THR A 92 9.36 -10.04 -0.73
CA THR A 92 8.92 -9.56 -2.04
C THR A 92 9.33 -10.54 -3.14
N GLY A 93 8.39 -10.91 -4.02
CA GLY A 93 8.64 -11.81 -5.14
C GLY A 93 8.49 -13.30 -4.82
N ARG A 94 8.48 -13.70 -3.54
CA ARG A 94 8.15 -15.07 -3.15
C ARG A 94 6.64 -15.25 -3.05
N GLN A 95 6.06 -16.04 -3.95
CA GLN A 95 4.66 -16.44 -3.86
C GLN A 95 4.47 -17.38 -2.65
N SER A 96 3.97 -16.83 -1.56
CA SER A 96 3.64 -17.62 -0.36
C SER A 96 2.37 -18.44 -0.59
N GLU A 97 2.26 -19.58 0.09
CA GLU A 97 1.03 -20.39 0.08
C GLU A 97 -0.18 -19.56 0.55
N LEU A 98 0.06 -18.64 1.49
CA LEU A 98 -0.93 -17.67 1.96
C LEU A 98 -1.41 -16.77 0.81
N MET A 99 -0.52 -16.16 0.04
CA MET A 99 -0.88 -15.30 -1.10
C MET A 99 -1.75 -16.04 -2.11
N VAL A 100 -1.36 -17.25 -2.50
CA VAL A 100 -2.12 -18.07 -3.46
C VAL A 100 -3.50 -18.43 -2.90
N LYS A 101 -3.58 -18.78 -1.62
CA LYS A 101 -4.84 -19.09 -0.94
C LYS A 101 -5.77 -17.87 -0.87
N LEU A 102 -5.25 -16.71 -0.45
CA LEU A 102 -6.01 -15.46 -0.35
C LEU A 102 -6.52 -15.04 -1.73
N ASN A 103 -5.64 -15.01 -2.74
CA ASN A 103 -5.98 -14.53 -4.08
C ASN A 103 -7.05 -15.42 -4.73
N ARG A 104 -6.85 -16.75 -4.70
CA ARG A 104 -7.83 -17.69 -5.25
C ARG A 104 -9.16 -17.66 -4.50
N GLN A 105 -9.14 -17.37 -3.21
CA GLN A 105 -10.37 -17.24 -2.43
C GLN A 105 -11.12 -15.93 -2.76
N LEU A 106 -10.42 -14.81 -2.86
CA LEU A 106 -11.01 -13.54 -3.26
C LEU A 106 -11.62 -13.63 -4.67
N GLU A 107 -10.87 -14.20 -5.61
CA GLU A 107 -11.33 -14.44 -6.98
C GLU A 107 -12.58 -15.34 -7.00
N ARG A 108 -12.58 -16.45 -6.25
CA ARG A 108 -13.77 -17.31 -6.11
C ARG A 108 -14.95 -16.58 -5.49
N CYS A 109 -14.71 -15.74 -4.49
CA CYS A 109 -15.75 -15.02 -3.78
C CYS A 109 -16.41 -13.95 -4.66
N LEU A 110 -15.61 -13.18 -5.41
CA LEU A 110 -16.10 -12.04 -6.20
C LEU A 110 -16.51 -12.43 -7.62
N ARG A 111 -15.70 -13.26 -8.30
CA ARG A 111 -15.97 -13.64 -9.69
C ARG A 111 -17.07 -14.69 -9.81
N ASN A 112 -17.06 -15.74 -8.98
CA ASN A 112 -18.08 -16.80 -9.11
C ASN A 112 -19.45 -16.36 -8.59
N SER A 113 -19.48 -15.44 -7.62
CA SER A 113 -20.74 -14.86 -7.15
C SER A 113 -21.39 -13.95 -8.19
N LYS A 114 -20.62 -13.46 -9.17
CA LYS A 114 -21.06 -12.43 -10.12
C LYS A 114 -21.57 -11.20 -9.36
N CYS A 115 -20.77 -10.70 -8.44
CA CYS A 115 -21.12 -9.52 -7.64
C CYS A 115 -21.29 -8.26 -8.49
N ILE A 116 -20.53 -8.14 -9.59
CA ILE A 116 -20.56 -7.01 -10.52
C ILE A 116 -21.09 -7.48 -11.87
N ASP A 117 -21.77 -6.58 -12.57
CA ASP A 117 -22.27 -6.82 -13.91
C ASP A 117 -21.18 -6.69 -14.99
N THR A 118 -20.67 -7.81 -15.50
CA THR A 118 -19.66 -7.83 -16.57
C THR A 118 -20.22 -7.41 -17.93
N GLU A 119 -21.53 -7.51 -18.14
CA GLU A 119 -22.17 -7.14 -19.41
C GLU A 119 -22.20 -5.61 -19.56
N SER A 120 -22.50 -4.87 -18.48
CA SER A 120 -22.44 -3.39 -18.46
C SER A 120 -21.04 -2.79 -18.72
N LEU A 121 -19.99 -3.63 -18.70
CA LEU A 121 -18.61 -3.25 -18.96
C LEU A 121 -18.22 -3.34 -20.44
N CYS A 122 -19.07 -3.91 -21.30
CA CYS A 122 -18.83 -3.94 -22.73
C CYS A 122 -19.15 -2.57 -23.35
N VAL A 123 -18.22 -2.04 -24.15
CA VAL A 123 -18.43 -0.79 -24.92
C VAL A 123 -18.77 -1.15 -26.36
N VAL A 124 -17.85 -1.86 -27.04
CA VAL A 124 -18.03 -2.40 -28.38
C VAL A 124 -17.78 -3.90 -28.33
N SER A 125 -18.81 -4.68 -28.64
CA SER A 125 -18.76 -6.14 -28.63
C SER A 125 -17.63 -6.66 -29.53
N GLY A 126 -16.72 -7.43 -28.94
CA GLY A 126 -15.62 -8.07 -29.67
C GLY A 126 -14.40 -7.19 -29.91
N GLU A 127 -14.47 -5.88 -29.65
CA GLU A 127 -13.37 -4.96 -29.92
C GLU A 127 -12.86 -4.26 -28.65
N LYS A 128 -13.75 -3.62 -27.88
CA LYS A 128 -13.38 -2.83 -26.70
C LYS A 128 -14.30 -3.13 -25.52
N VAL A 129 -13.71 -3.66 -24.46
CA VAL A 129 -14.39 -3.86 -23.16
C VAL A 129 -13.57 -3.25 -22.04
N TRP A 130 -14.25 -2.88 -20.96
CA TRP A 130 -13.57 -2.45 -19.75
C TRP A 130 -12.94 -3.65 -19.03
N GLN A 131 -11.66 -3.50 -18.73
CA GLN A 131 -10.94 -4.34 -17.79
C GLN A 131 -10.84 -3.60 -16.46
N ILE A 132 -11.48 -4.14 -15.43
CA ILE A 132 -11.36 -3.63 -14.05
C ILE A 132 -10.30 -4.45 -13.34
N ARG A 133 -9.32 -3.77 -12.76
CA ARG A 133 -8.29 -4.38 -11.92
C ARG A 133 -8.46 -3.89 -10.49
N VAL A 134 -8.48 -4.82 -9.55
CA VAL A 134 -8.51 -4.54 -8.11
C VAL A 134 -7.21 -5.04 -7.52
N ASP A 135 -6.37 -4.11 -7.09
CA ASP A 135 -5.13 -4.38 -6.36
C ASP A 135 -5.38 -4.17 -4.87
N VAL A 136 -5.09 -5.20 -4.07
CA VAL A 136 -5.21 -5.16 -2.62
C VAL A 136 -3.81 -5.27 -2.03
N HIS A 137 -3.37 -4.23 -1.33
CA HIS A 137 -2.08 -4.21 -0.64
C HIS A 137 -2.28 -4.40 0.86
N LEU A 138 -1.58 -5.38 1.42
CA LEU A 138 -1.60 -5.63 2.86
C LEU A 138 -0.53 -4.75 3.52
N LEU A 139 -0.97 -3.86 4.41
CA LEU A 139 -0.10 -2.88 5.07
C LEU A 139 0.37 -3.37 6.45
N ASN A 140 -0.54 -3.97 7.23
CA ASN A 140 -0.22 -4.53 8.54
C ASN A 140 -0.96 -5.85 8.75
N HIS A 141 -0.26 -6.87 9.24
CA HIS A 141 -0.83 -8.18 9.54
C HIS A 141 -0.94 -8.42 11.05
N ASP A 142 -2.18 -8.46 11.56
CA ASP A 142 -2.49 -8.84 12.95
C ASP A 142 -3.63 -9.88 12.97
N GLY A 143 -3.63 -10.80 12.01
CA GLY A 143 -4.66 -11.83 11.83
C GLY A 143 -5.90 -11.40 11.04
N ASN A 144 -6.66 -12.39 10.58
CA ASN A 144 -7.85 -12.33 9.75
C ASN A 144 -7.73 -11.45 8.50
N LEU A 145 -6.77 -11.79 7.63
CA LEU A 145 -6.55 -11.09 6.37
C LEU A 145 -7.71 -11.25 5.39
N MET A 146 -8.32 -12.44 5.35
CA MET A 146 -9.39 -12.76 4.41
C MET A 146 -10.56 -11.79 4.49
N ASP A 147 -11.07 -11.58 5.70
CA ASP A 147 -12.23 -10.73 5.92
C ASP A 147 -11.89 -9.28 5.60
N ALA A 148 -10.73 -8.79 6.07
CA ALA A 148 -10.27 -7.44 5.77
C ALA A 148 -10.11 -7.19 4.26
N THR A 149 -9.52 -8.14 3.52
CA THR A 149 -9.36 -8.07 2.05
C THR A 149 -10.72 -8.10 1.35
N SER A 150 -11.67 -8.95 1.78
CA SER A 150 -13.00 -9.00 1.17
C SER A 150 -13.77 -7.70 1.36
N ILE A 151 -13.70 -7.13 2.57
CA ILE A 151 -14.34 -5.84 2.89
C ILE A 151 -13.70 -4.75 2.05
N ALA A 152 -12.35 -4.66 2.02
CA ALA A 152 -11.63 -3.66 1.25
C ALA A 152 -11.94 -3.73 -0.24
N ALA A 153 -11.92 -4.92 -0.84
CA ALA A 153 -12.23 -5.09 -2.26
C ALA A 153 -13.66 -4.64 -2.59
N ILE A 154 -14.65 -5.06 -1.79
CA ILE A 154 -16.04 -4.66 -2.01
C ILE A 154 -16.25 -3.15 -1.80
N THR A 155 -15.65 -2.57 -0.75
CA THR A 155 -15.76 -1.13 -0.50
C THR A 155 -15.11 -0.33 -1.63
N ALA A 156 -13.95 -0.77 -2.12
CA ALA A 156 -13.26 -0.13 -3.23
C ALA A 156 -14.09 -0.18 -4.51
N LEU A 157 -14.66 -1.34 -4.85
CA LEU A 157 -15.53 -1.53 -6.01
C LEU A 157 -16.80 -0.67 -5.95
N CYS A 158 -17.41 -0.54 -4.77
CA CYS A 158 -18.59 0.32 -4.58
C CYS A 158 -18.26 1.82 -4.62
N HIS A 159 -17.04 2.19 -4.24
CA HIS A 159 -16.56 3.56 -4.26
C HIS A 159 -16.03 3.99 -5.64
N PHE A 160 -15.54 3.03 -6.44
CA PHE A 160 -14.95 3.28 -7.74
C PHE A 160 -15.98 3.82 -8.75
N ARG A 161 -15.50 4.74 -9.59
CA ARG A 161 -16.26 5.30 -10.71
C ARG A 161 -15.39 5.25 -11.95
N ARG A 162 -15.96 4.74 -13.04
CA ARG A 162 -15.29 4.68 -14.34
C ARG A 162 -15.50 5.98 -15.11
N PRO A 163 -14.56 6.38 -15.98
CA PRO A 163 -14.77 7.49 -16.90
C PRO A 163 -15.88 7.16 -17.91
N ASP A 164 -16.57 8.20 -18.38
CA ASP A 164 -17.61 8.07 -19.40
C ASP A 164 -17.01 7.89 -20.80
N VAL A 165 -17.71 7.17 -21.67
CA VAL A 165 -17.28 6.89 -23.04
C VAL A 165 -18.33 7.33 -24.05
N GLY A 166 -17.91 8.15 -25.00
CA GLY A 166 -18.70 8.53 -26.18
C GLY A 166 -18.42 7.58 -27.33
N ILE A 167 -19.47 7.00 -27.89
CA ILE A 167 -19.40 6.12 -29.06
C ILE A 167 -19.89 6.89 -30.29
N GLN A 168 -19.03 7.05 -31.30
CA GLN A 168 -19.41 7.58 -32.61
C GLN A 168 -19.02 6.55 -33.68
N GLY A 169 -19.95 5.65 -34.01
CA GLY A 169 -19.65 4.53 -34.91
C GLY A 169 -18.70 3.53 -34.25
N GLU A 170 -17.52 3.34 -34.84
CA GLU A 170 -16.44 2.48 -34.32
C GLU A 170 -15.45 3.25 -33.42
N ASP A 171 -15.44 4.59 -33.47
CA ASP A 171 -14.51 5.40 -32.69
C ASP A 171 -15.00 5.55 -31.23
N VAL A 172 -14.15 5.12 -30.29
CA VAL A 172 -14.38 5.23 -28.84
C VAL A 172 -13.59 6.41 -28.28
N THR A 173 -14.31 7.41 -27.77
CA THR A 173 -13.71 8.57 -27.09
C THR A 173 -13.93 8.45 -25.58
N VAL A 174 -12.84 8.45 -24.81
CA VAL A 174 -12.90 8.45 -23.34
C VAL A 174 -12.85 9.89 -22.86
N TYR A 175 -13.88 10.31 -22.12
CA TYR A 175 -13.91 11.66 -21.54
C TYR A 175 -13.15 11.68 -20.21
N SER A 176 -12.48 12.79 -19.94
CA SER A 176 -11.82 13.00 -18.65
C SER A 176 -12.85 13.25 -17.55
N THR A 177 -12.44 13.10 -16.29
CA THR A 177 -13.30 13.38 -15.12
C THR A 177 -13.71 14.85 -15.00
N GLU A 178 -13.01 15.75 -15.68
CA GLU A 178 -13.31 17.19 -15.70
C GLU A 178 -14.37 17.52 -16.77
N GLU A 179 -14.35 16.80 -17.89
CA GLU A 179 -15.30 16.97 -18.98
C GLU A 179 -16.67 16.36 -18.64
N ARG A 180 -16.67 15.18 -18.00
CA ARG A 180 -17.89 14.47 -17.61
C ARG A 180 -17.76 13.80 -16.25
N ASP A 181 -18.89 13.77 -15.55
CA ASP A 181 -19.01 13.07 -14.26
C ASP A 181 -18.78 11.56 -14.44
N PRO A 182 -17.88 10.96 -13.63
CA PRO A 182 -17.59 9.54 -13.74
C PRO A 182 -18.76 8.68 -13.21
N ILE A 183 -19.00 7.56 -13.89
CA ILE A 183 -20.15 6.68 -13.72
C ILE A 183 -19.82 5.59 -12.70
N PRO A 184 -20.69 5.31 -11.70
CA PRO A 184 -20.48 4.22 -10.76
C PRO A 184 -20.62 2.84 -11.42
N LEU A 185 -20.02 1.82 -10.82
CA LEU A 185 -20.19 0.43 -11.25
C LEU A 185 -21.55 -0.16 -10.85
N SER A 186 -22.08 -1.04 -11.69
CA SER A 186 -23.29 -1.81 -11.42
C SER A 186 -22.98 -3.04 -10.57
N ILE A 187 -23.32 -2.99 -9.29
CA ILE A 187 -23.07 -4.06 -8.32
C ILE A 187 -24.40 -4.71 -7.93
N TYR A 188 -24.54 -6.01 -8.16
CA TYR A 188 -25.74 -6.78 -7.83
C TYR A 188 -25.83 -7.05 -6.32
N HIS A 189 -24.73 -7.50 -5.72
CA HIS A 189 -24.67 -7.86 -4.32
C HIS A 189 -23.24 -7.74 -3.76
N MET A 190 -23.14 -7.65 -2.45
CA MET A 190 -21.88 -7.47 -1.71
C MET A 190 -21.55 -8.77 -0.93
N PRO A 191 -20.73 -9.68 -1.49
CA PRO A 191 -20.29 -10.86 -0.78
C PRO A 191 -19.16 -10.50 0.20
N ILE A 192 -19.32 -10.86 1.47
CA ILE A 192 -18.32 -10.61 2.51
C ILE A 192 -17.89 -11.95 3.09
N SER A 193 -16.58 -12.15 3.27
CA SER A 193 -16.06 -13.34 3.94
C SER A 193 -16.11 -13.18 5.46
N VAL A 194 -16.47 -14.28 6.13
CA VAL A 194 -16.42 -14.42 7.58
C VAL A 194 -15.54 -15.61 7.90
N SER A 195 -14.50 -15.37 8.67
CA SER A 195 -13.50 -16.35 9.06
C SER A 195 -13.76 -16.90 10.46
N PHE A 196 -13.84 -18.22 10.55
CA PHE A 196 -14.03 -18.98 11.77
C PHE A 196 -12.79 -19.82 12.07
N SER A 197 -12.18 -19.62 13.22
CA SER A 197 -11.08 -20.45 13.70
C SER A 197 -11.58 -21.54 14.64
N PHE A 198 -11.00 -22.72 14.48
CA PHE A 198 -11.31 -23.92 15.27
C PHE A 198 -10.09 -24.32 16.09
N PHE A 199 -10.34 -24.67 17.35
CA PHE A 199 -9.33 -25.13 18.30
C PHE A 199 -9.71 -26.50 18.85
N GLN A 200 -8.69 -27.27 19.23
CA GLN A 200 -8.79 -28.60 19.84
C GLN A 200 -9.75 -29.50 19.06
N GLN A 201 -9.39 -29.77 17.80
CA GLN A 201 -10.15 -30.64 16.88
C GLN A 201 -11.60 -30.17 16.64
N GLY A 202 -11.86 -28.87 16.77
CA GLY A 202 -13.16 -28.27 16.46
C GLY A 202 -14.16 -28.24 17.62
N THR A 203 -13.69 -28.40 18.85
CA THR A 203 -14.53 -28.25 20.06
C THR A 203 -14.88 -26.78 20.31
N TYR A 204 -13.91 -25.88 20.13
CA TYR A 204 -14.08 -24.44 20.29
C TYR A 204 -14.07 -23.71 18.94
N LEU A 205 -14.92 -22.70 18.85
CA LEU A 205 -15.15 -21.88 17.65
C LEU A 205 -14.98 -20.41 18.02
N LEU A 206 -14.11 -19.71 17.30
CA LEU A 206 -13.93 -18.26 17.40
C LEU A 206 -14.16 -17.60 16.04
N VAL A 207 -14.60 -16.35 16.08
CA VAL A 207 -14.72 -15.45 14.92
C VAL A 207 -13.61 -14.41 14.98
N ASP A 208 -13.04 -14.08 13.81
CA ASP A 208 -12.01 -13.06 13.67
C ASP A 208 -10.78 -13.29 14.57
N PRO A 209 -9.97 -14.33 14.30
CA PRO A 209 -8.77 -14.61 15.09
C PRO A 209 -7.72 -13.50 14.96
N CYS A 210 -7.02 -13.18 16.06
CA CYS A 210 -5.81 -12.36 16.00
C CYS A 210 -4.59 -13.18 15.54
N ASP A 211 -3.47 -12.54 15.17
CA ASP A 211 -2.25 -13.25 14.72
C ASP A 211 -1.81 -14.37 15.68
N ARG A 212 -1.82 -14.10 17.00
CA ARG A 212 -1.51 -15.12 18.01
C ARG A 212 -2.49 -16.30 18.03
N GLU A 213 -3.78 -16.04 17.84
CA GLU A 213 -4.81 -17.08 17.78
C GLU A 213 -4.70 -17.87 16.47
N GLU A 214 -4.35 -17.24 15.35
CA GLU A 214 -4.10 -17.91 14.07
C GLU A 214 -2.89 -18.86 14.12
N ARG A 215 -1.87 -18.53 14.90
CA ARG A 215 -0.70 -19.42 15.09
C ARG A 215 -1.02 -20.67 15.91
N VAL A 216 -2.07 -20.64 16.72
CA VAL A 216 -2.46 -21.72 17.64
C VAL A 216 -3.67 -22.52 17.12
N MET A 217 -4.38 -22.01 16.10
CA MET A 217 -5.55 -22.69 15.57
C MET A 217 -5.18 -23.98 14.83
N ASP A 218 -6.05 -24.99 14.97
CA ASP A 218 -5.90 -26.25 14.22
C ASP A 218 -6.47 -26.09 12.81
N GLY A 219 -7.52 -25.27 12.65
CA GLY A 219 -8.06 -25.00 11.33
C GLY A 219 -8.97 -23.79 11.25
N LEU A 220 -9.30 -23.46 10.01
CA LEU A 220 -9.98 -22.23 9.62
C LEU A 220 -11.05 -22.57 8.58
N LEU A 221 -12.28 -22.19 8.88
CA LEU A 221 -13.40 -22.22 7.94
C LEU A 221 -13.77 -20.79 7.56
N MET A 222 -13.72 -20.51 6.27
CA MET A 222 -14.21 -19.26 5.71
C MET A 222 -15.58 -19.52 5.10
N ILE A 223 -16.53 -18.61 5.33
CA ILE A 223 -17.83 -18.58 4.66
C ILE A 223 -18.04 -17.20 4.08
N ALA A 224 -18.22 -17.11 2.77
CA ALA A 224 -18.62 -15.89 2.09
C ALA A 224 -20.14 -15.87 1.90
N MET A 225 -20.80 -14.82 2.39
CA MET A 225 -22.25 -14.66 2.26
C MET A 225 -22.61 -13.27 1.76
N ASN A 226 -23.79 -13.19 1.15
CA ASN A 226 -24.44 -11.94 0.76
C ASN A 226 -25.40 -11.44 1.85
N LYS A 227 -25.82 -10.17 1.74
CA LYS A 227 -26.94 -9.62 2.51
C LYS A 227 -28.25 -10.43 2.37
N HIS A 228 -28.45 -11.08 1.22
CA HIS A 228 -29.59 -11.95 0.96
C HIS A 228 -29.50 -13.32 1.64
N ARG A 229 -28.47 -13.56 2.47
CA ARG A 229 -28.19 -14.83 3.16
C ARG A 229 -27.88 -15.99 2.22
N GLU A 230 -27.49 -15.67 0.99
CA GLU A 230 -26.96 -16.62 0.03
C GLU A 230 -25.48 -16.85 0.28
N ILE A 231 -25.04 -18.09 0.13
CA ILE A 231 -23.64 -18.47 0.32
C ILE A 231 -22.95 -18.45 -1.04
N CYS A 232 -21.92 -17.63 -1.16
CA CYS A 232 -21.14 -17.51 -2.40
C CYS A 232 -20.02 -18.56 -2.45
N SER A 233 -19.30 -18.73 -1.34
CA SER A 233 -18.23 -19.72 -1.25
C SER A 233 -17.99 -20.17 0.19
N ILE A 234 -17.54 -21.41 0.34
CA ILE A 234 -17.09 -21.97 1.62
C ILE A 234 -15.73 -22.60 1.38
N GLN A 235 -14.78 -22.34 2.28
CA GLN A 235 -13.46 -22.94 2.23
C GLN A 235 -13.07 -23.41 3.63
N SER A 236 -12.77 -24.71 3.77
CA SER A 236 -12.15 -25.26 4.97
C SER A 236 -10.64 -25.41 4.75
N SER A 237 -9.85 -25.09 5.75
CA SER A 237 -8.40 -25.19 5.76
C SER A 237 -7.87 -25.61 7.13
N GLY A 238 -6.68 -26.19 7.18
CA GLY A 238 -6.08 -26.72 8.43
C GLY A 238 -6.36 -28.21 8.70
N GLY A 239 -6.93 -28.94 7.75
CA GLY A 239 -7.06 -30.40 7.87
C GLY A 239 -7.97 -30.88 9.02
N ILE A 240 -8.85 -30.01 9.52
CA ILE A 240 -9.77 -30.30 10.62
C ILE A 240 -10.98 -31.11 10.16
N MET A 241 -11.49 -31.96 11.05
CA MET A 241 -12.73 -32.70 10.86
C MET A 241 -13.89 -31.90 11.44
N LEU A 242 -14.78 -31.42 10.57
CA LEU A 242 -15.93 -30.61 10.97
C LEU A 242 -17.23 -31.41 10.88
N LEU A 243 -18.08 -31.29 11.91
CA LEU A 243 -19.42 -31.84 11.86
C LEU A 243 -20.34 -30.91 11.05
N LYS A 244 -21.31 -31.51 10.34
CA LYS A 244 -22.33 -30.77 9.58
C LYS A 244 -23.04 -29.70 10.42
N ASP A 245 -23.35 -30.02 11.68
CA ASP A 245 -24.11 -29.13 12.57
C ASP A 245 -23.28 -27.91 12.99
N GLN A 246 -21.96 -28.06 13.07
CA GLN A 246 -21.05 -26.94 13.33
C GLN A 246 -21.02 -25.99 12.14
N VAL A 247 -20.93 -26.51 10.91
CA VAL A 247 -20.95 -25.69 9.69
C VAL A 247 -22.27 -24.92 9.56
N LEU A 248 -23.41 -25.56 9.86
CA LEU A 248 -24.72 -24.90 9.88
C LEU A 248 -24.80 -23.80 10.94
N ARG A 249 -24.19 -24.00 12.12
CA ARG A 249 -24.08 -22.98 13.15
C ARG A 249 -23.23 -21.79 12.67
N CYS A 250 -22.07 -22.05 12.07
CA CYS A 250 -21.21 -21.01 11.51
C CYS A 250 -21.92 -20.20 10.43
N SER A 251 -22.68 -20.85 9.54
CA SER A 251 -23.45 -20.16 8.50
C SER A 251 -24.51 -19.21 9.09
N LYS A 252 -25.21 -19.60 10.16
CA LYS A 252 -26.16 -18.71 10.85
C LYS A 252 -25.46 -17.50 11.45
N ILE A 253 -24.32 -17.69 12.10
CA ILE A 253 -23.53 -16.60 12.70
C ILE A 253 -23.00 -15.66 11.61
N ALA A 254 -22.44 -16.22 10.53
CA ALA A 254 -21.96 -15.46 9.38
C ALA A 254 -23.06 -14.58 8.78
N SER A 255 -24.30 -15.08 8.66
CA SER A 255 -25.40 -14.29 8.10
C SER A 255 -25.70 -13.00 8.90
N VAL A 256 -25.56 -13.07 10.24
CA VAL A 256 -25.75 -11.91 11.12
C VAL A 256 -24.59 -10.94 10.95
N LYS A 257 -23.35 -11.45 10.97
CA LYS A 257 -22.15 -10.61 10.84
C LYS A 257 -22.02 -9.93 9.48
N VAL A 258 -22.33 -10.63 8.40
CA VAL A 258 -22.37 -10.03 7.06
C VAL A 258 -23.39 -8.91 6.99
N SER A 259 -24.56 -9.05 7.65
CA SER A 259 -25.56 -7.99 7.68
C SER A 259 -25.04 -6.74 8.39
N GLU A 260 -24.41 -6.91 9.57
CA GLU A 260 -23.79 -5.81 10.34
C GLU A 260 -22.69 -5.09 9.52
N ILE A 261 -21.78 -5.85 8.89
CA ILE A 261 -20.68 -5.28 8.11
C ILE A 261 -21.22 -4.59 6.85
N THR A 262 -22.21 -5.17 6.16
CA THR A 262 -22.82 -4.56 4.99
C THR A 262 -23.48 -3.21 5.34
N GLU A 263 -24.13 -3.12 6.50
CA GLU A 263 -24.66 -1.84 6.98
C GLU A 263 -23.56 -0.81 7.24
N LEU A 264 -22.44 -1.23 7.83
CA LEU A 264 -21.28 -0.36 8.07
C LEU A 264 -20.72 0.18 6.76
N ILE A 265 -20.54 -0.68 5.74
CA ILE A 265 -20.07 -0.28 4.40
C ILE A 265 -21.02 0.75 3.78
N ASN A 266 -22.33 0.49 3.80
CA ASN A 266 -23.32 1.41 3.24
C ASN A 266 -23.33 2.77 3.97
N ARG A 267 -23.21 2.77 5.31
CA ARG A 267 -23.11 4.01 6.10
C ARG A 267 -21.83 4.79 5.76
N ALA A 268 -20.71 4.09 5.59
CA ALA A 268 -19.44 4.71 5.21
C ALA A 268 -19.52 5.35 3.81
N LEU A 269 -20.05 4.64 2.82
CA LEU A 269 -20.23 5.14 1.45
C LEU A 269 -21.18 6.34 1.38
N GLU A 270 -22.27 6.32 2.16
CA GLU A 270 -23.22 7.44 2.21
C GLU A 270 -22.61 8.67 2.90
N ASN A 271 -21.80 8.46 3.95
CA ASN A 271 -21.07 9.55 4.59
C ASN A 271 -20.07 10.20 3.63
N ASP A 272 -19.27 9.39 2.92
CA ASP A 272 -18.31 9.90 1.92
C ASP A 272 -19.01 10.71 0.81
N LYS A 273 -20.12 10.20 0.27
CA LYS A 273 -20.93 10.93 -0.72
C LYS A 273 -21.42 12.27 -0.20
N LYS A 274 -21.81 12.37 1.08
CA LYS A 274 -22.26 13.63 1.70
C LYS A 274 -21.10 14.61 1.87
N VAL A 275 -19.95 14.14 2.33
CA VAL A 275 -18.74 14.96 2.52
C VAL A 275 -18.27 15.53 1.17
N ARG A 276 -18.20 14.70 0.12
CA ARG A 276 -17.84 15.15 -1.23
C ARG A 276 -18.84 16.16 -1.79
N LYS A 277 -20.15 15.95 -1.59
CA LYS A 277 -21.18 16.91 -2.02
C LYS A 277 -21.12 18.25 -1.29
N ALA A 278 -20.70 18.24 -0.03
CA ALA A 278 -20.52 19.46 0.76
C ALA A 278 -19.24 20.24 0.38
N GLY A 279 -18.43 19.74 -0.57
CA GLY A 279 -17.12 20.30 -0.88
C GLY A 279 -16.11 20.13 0.26
N GLY A 280 -16.38 19.18 1.17
CA GLY A 280 -15.45 18.86 2.25
C GLY A 280 -14.17 18.27 1.68
N ARG A 281 -13.04 18.61 2.30
CA ARG A 281 -11.76 17.98 1.97
C ARG A 281 -11.89 16.46 2.18
N CYS A 282 -11.47 15.69 1.20
CA CYS A 282 -11.58 14.23 1.20
C CYS A 282 -10.18 13.60 1.24
N GLY A 283 -10.05 12.46 1.92
CA GLY A 283 -8.84 11.65 1.87
C GLY A 283 -8.45 11.04 3.20
N PHE A 284 -7.46 10.15 3.13
CA PHE A 284 -6.99 9.38 4.28
C PHE A 284 -6.44 10.26 5.40
N ALA A 285 -5.68 11.32 5.05
CA ALA A 285 -5.10 12.27 6.00
C ALA A 285 -6.16 13.07 6.78
N GLU A 286 -7.35 13.28 6.21
CA GLU A 286 -8.48 13.95 6.88
C GLU A 286 -9.18 13.03 7.87
N SER A 287 -9.20 11.73 7.57
CA SER A 287 -9.79 10.71 8.44
C SER A 287 -8.92 10.37 9.66
N MET A 288 -7.65 10.78 9.66
CA MET A 288 -6.78 10.59 10.81
C MET A 288 -7.15 11.53 11.95
N PRO A 289 -7.21 11.03 13.20
CA PRO A 289 -7.46 11.89 14.36
C PRO A 289 -6.30 12.87 14.54
N GLN A 290 -6.62 14.17 14.55
CA GLN A 290 -5.65 15.26 14.71
C GLN A 290 -5.00 15.30 16.10
N GLU A 291 -5.60 14.64 17.09
CA GLU A 291 -5.18 14.67 18.50
C GLU A 291 -4.16 13.57 18.88
N ARG A 292 -3.43 13.00 17.91
CA ARG A 292 -2.39 12.02 18.20
C ARG A 292 -1.00 12.64 18.03
N ILE A 293 -0.13 12.38 19.01
CA ILE A 293 1.28 12.78 19.01
C ILE A 293 2.01 12.37 17.72
N THR A 294 1.56 11.29 17.08
CA THR A 294 2.18 10.72 15.87
C THR A 294 1.76 11.40 14.56
N ALA A 295 0.78 12.30 14.56
CA ALA A 295 0.25 12.91 13.34
C ALA A 295 0.15 14.42 13.49
N LEU A 296 0.90 15.16 12.68
CA LEU A 296 0.83 16.61 12.59
C LEU A 296 0.43 16.99 11.17
N LYS A 297 -0.65 17.78 11.04
CA LYS A 297 -1.09 18.35 9.77
C LYS A 297 -0.94 19.86 9.85
N THR A 298 0.11 20.39 9.26
CA THR A 298 0.31 21.83 9.07
C THR A 298 -0.12 22.22 7.67
N HIS A 299 -0.86 23.32 7.56
CA HIS A 299 -1.15 23.91 6.27
C HIS A 299 -0.12 25.01 6.03
N VAL A 300 0.80 24.78 5.10
CA VAL A 300 1.75 25.80 4.67
C VAL A 300 1.06 26.56 3.54
N SER A 301 0.69 27.82 3.79
CA SER A 301 0.31 28.74 2.72
C SER A 301 1.60 29.21 2.02
N PRO A 302 1.70 29.12 0.68
CA PRO A 302 2.81 29.73 -0.03
C PRO A 302 2.75 31.23 0.20
N LEU A 303 3.71 31.76 0.93
CA LEU A 303 3.99 33.19 0.98
C LEU A 303 4.94 33.45 -0.19
N GLU A 304 4.55 34.33 -1.11
CA GLU A 304 5.45 34.85 -2.14
C GLU A 304 6.52 35.70 -1.43
N MET A 305 7.72 35.13 -1.28
CA MET A 305 8.85 35.77 -0.57
C MET A 305 9.69 36.68 -1.49
N THR A 306 9.28 36.88 -2.75
CA THR A 306 10.07 37.59 -3.77
C THR A 306 10.30 39.07 -3.45
N ASP A 307 9.36 39.70 -2.74
CA ASP A 307 9.44 41.13 -2.44
C ASP A 307 9.95 41.42 -1.02
N VAL A 308 10.30 40.38 -0.25
CA VAL A 308 10.58 40.55 1.19
C VAL A 308 11.90 41.28 1.39
N GLU A 309 12.92 40.94 0.60
CA GLU A 309 14.22 41.61 0.62
C GLU A 309 14.13 43.06 0.13
N GLU A 310 13.39 43.31 -0.95
CA GLU A 310 13.19 44.67 -1.48
C GLU A 310 12.39 45.56 -0.50
N LYS A 311 11.32 45.02 0.10
CA LYS A 311 10.54 45.73 1.13
C LYS A 311 11.35 45.93 2.41
N ALA A 312 12.19 44.97 2.80
CA ALA A 312 13.07 45.11 3.95
C ALA A 312 14.08 46.25 3.72
N ASN A 313 14.72 46.28 2.55
CA ASN A 313 15.64 47.35 2.17
C ASN A 313 14.94 48.72 2.07
N GLU A 314 13.72 48.78 1.53
CA GLU A 314 12.94 50.04 1.49
C GLU A 314 12.55 50.54 2.90
N ILE A 315 12.28 49.63 3.84
CA ILE A 315 11.96 49.97 5.23
C ILE A 315 13.22 50.45 5.97
N VAL A 316 14.37 49.79 5.77
CA VAL A 316 15.65 50.22 6.35
C VAL A 316 16.07 51.60 5.83
N LEU A 317 15.87 51.86 4.54
CA LEU A 317 16.13 53.17 3.94
C LEU A 317 15.14 54.27 4.38
N ARG A 318 13.88 53.90 4.68
CA ARG A 318 12.88 54.84 5.25
C ARG A 318 13.01 55.05 6.75
N ALA A 319 13.68 54.16 7.46
CA ALA A 319 13.92 54.33 8.88
C ALA A 319 14.95 55.44 9.10
N GLU A 320 14.49 56.62 9.50
CA GLU A 320 15.36 57.69 9.96
C GLU A 320 16.12 57.22 11.20
N ALA A 321 17.46 57.29 11.16
CA ALA A 321 18.31 56.99 12.31
C ALA A 321 17.83 57.82 13.51
N PRO A 322 17.67 57.23 14.70
CA PRO A 322 17.24 57.97 15.87
C PRO A 322 18.18 59.17 16.08
N PRO A 323 17.64 60.37 16.37
CA PRO A 323 18.47 61.56 16.50
C PRO A 323 19.51 61.31 17.60
N GLN A 324 20.79 61.56 17.29
CA GLN A 324 21.85 61.55 18.28
C GLN A 324 21.50 62.57 19.36
N THR A 325 20.99 62.10 20.50
CA THR A 325 20.81 62.93 21.68
C THR A 325 22.20 63.27 22.20
N VAL A 326 22.70 64.44 21.80
CA VAL A 326 23.90 65.02 22.38
C VAL A 326 23.60 65.26 23.87
N PRO A 327 24.32 64.64 24.82
CA PRO A 327 24.08 64.90 26.23
C PRO A 327 24.38 66.37 26.51
N SER A 328 23.42 67.08 27.10
CA SER A 328 23.57 68.47 27.54
C SER A 328 24.81 68.62 28.44
N PRO A 329 25.57 69.73 28.35
CA PRO A 329 26.76 69.90 29.17
C PRO A 329 26.41 69.97 30.66
N VAL A 330 27.03 69.09 31.45
CA VAL A 330 26.88 69.03 32.91
C VAL A 330 27.52 70.27 33.52
N LEU A 331 26.73 71.13 34.17
CA LEU A 331 27.24 72.28 34.92
C LEU A 331 27.82 71.82 36.27
N PRO A 332 29.09 72.12 36.60
CA PRO A 332 29.70 71.67 37.85
C PRO A 332 29.21 72.50 39.05
N GLY A 333 28.66 71.83 40.06
CA GLY A 333 28.41 72.39 41.39
C GLY A 333 29.67 72.34 42.28
N PRO A 334 29.89 73.34 43.15
CA PRO A 334 31.08 73.40 43.99
C PRO A 334 31.13 72.24 44.98
N GLY A 335 32.17 71.39 44.90
CA GLY A 335 32.40 70.25 45.79
C GLY A 335 32.46 68.87 45.11
N THR A 336 32.34 68.78 43.78
CA THR A 336 32.44 67.51 43.05
C THR A 336 33.82 67.38 42.39
N GLY A 337 34.57 66.33 42.71
CA GLY A 337 35.82 66.00 42.04
C GLY A 337 35.56 65.46 40.64
N GLN A 338 36.20 66.04 39.63
CA GLN A 338 36.11 65.57 38.24
C GLN A 338 37.12 64.43 38.03
N VAL A 339 36.62 63.25 37.67
CA VAL A 339 37.44 62.20 37.07
C VAL A 339 37.76 62.68 35.65
N GLY A 340 39.05 62.81 35.31
CA GLY A 340 39.49 63.25 33.99
C GLY A 340 38.91 62.39 32.88
N GLU A 341 38.79 62.95 31.67
CA GLU A 341 38.38 62.23 30.46
C GLU A 341 39.19 60.93 30.35
N GLY A 342 38.53 59.81 30.65
CA GLY A 342 39.09 58.49 30.47
C GLY A 342 39.34 58.29 28.98
N LEU A 343 40.52 57.79 28.64
CA LEU A 343 40.82 57.28 27.31
C LEU A 343 39.69 56.35 26.84
N GLN A 344 39.38 56.41 25.55
CA GLN A 344 38.44 55.50 24.90
C GLN A 344 38.71 54.05 25.33
N SER A 345 37.70 53.40 25.89
CA SER A 345 37.72 51.94 26.06
C SER A 345 37.70 51.29 24.69
N SER A 346 38.80 50.66 24.31
CA SER A 346 38.88 49.67 23.23
C SER A 346 38.39 48.31 23.74
N TRP A 347 37.08 48.19 23.96
CA TRP A 347 36.41 46.90 24.19
C TRP A 347 35.31 46.73 23.15
N GLY A 348 35.75 46.60 21.90
CA GLY A 348 34.96 46.20 20.76
C GLY A 348 35.92 45.71 19.68
N LEU A 349 35.51 44.65 18.98
CA LEU A 349 36.19 43.90 17.91
C LEU A 349 36.92 42.62 18.36
N GLU A 350 36.14 41.56 18.58
CA GLU A 350 36.50 40.15 18.25
C GLU A 350 35.27 39.38 17.73
N GLU A 351 34.23 40.04 17.19
CA GLU A 351 33.05 39.35 16.59
C GLU A 351 32.90 39.63 15.07
N GLU A 352 33.68 40.55 14.48
CA GLU A 352 33.62 40.81 13.02
C GLU A 352 34.60 39.93 12.21
N GLU A 353 35.67 39.38 12.81
CA GLU A 353 36.60 38.48 12.11
C GLU A 353 36.07 37.03 12.01
N GLU A 354 35.21 36.57 12.94
CA GLU A 354 34.58 35.24 12.86
C GLU A 354 33.42 35.20 11.85
N GLU A 355 32.70 36.31 11.64
CA GLU A 355 31.63 36.39 10.63
C GLU A 355 32.20 36.47 9.20
N GLU A 356 33.36 37.10 8.98
CA GLU A 356 34.02 37.13 7.66
C GLU A 356 34.61 35.76 7.27
N GLU A 357 35.11 34.95 8.23
CA GLU A 357 35.58 33.59 7.94
C GLU A 357 34.43 32.60 7.63
N GLU A 358 33.25 32.76 8.26
CA GLU A 358 32.08 31.93 7.94
C GLU A 358 31.46 32.26 6.56
N GLU A 359 31.48 33.53 6.14
CA GLU A 359 31.00 33.93 4.81
C GLU A 359 31.92 33.44 3.67
N GLU A 360 33.25 33.41 3.88
CA GLU A 360 34.19 32.87 2.88
C GLU A 360 34.06 31.33 2.71
N GLU A 361 33.81 30.58 3.80
CA GLU A 361 33.57 29.13 3.71
C GLU A 361 32.24 28.78 3.00
N GLU A 362 31.20 29.60 3.17
CA GLU A 362 29.92 29.41 2.47
C GLU A 362 29.99 29.74 0.96
N GLU A 363 30.83 30.71 0.56
CA GLU A 363 31.06 31.02 -0.85
C GLU A 363 31.88 29.93 -1.57
N GLU A 364 32.88 29.32 -0.91
CA GLU A 364 33.66 28.20 -1.46
C GLU A 364 32.82 26.91 -1.63
N GLU A 365 31.91 26.60 -0.70
CA GLU A 365 30.99 25.46 -0.85
C GLU A 365 29.95 25.66 -1.97
N GLN A 366 29.51 26.90 -2.21
CA GLN A 366 28.57 27.21 -3.30
C GLN A 366 29.24 27.19 -4.68
N GLN A 367 30.51 27.58 -4.79
CA GLN A 367 31.29 27.43 -6.02
C GLN A 367 31.57 25.96 -6.34
N HIS A 368 31.89 25.12 -5.34
CA HIS A 368 32.10 23.69 -5.55
C HIS A 368 30.83 22.95 -6.02
N LYS A 369 29.64 23.33 -5.54
CA LYS A 369 28.35 22.77 -6.02
C LYS A 369 27.98 23.24 -7.43
N ALA A 370 28.34 24.46 -7.81
CA ALA A 370 28.09 24.98 -9.16
C ALA A 370 29.01 24.33 -10.22
N GLU A 371 30.24 23.95 -9.86
CA GLU A 371 31.15 23.26 -10.78
C GLU A 371 30.81 21.76 -10.96
N GLU A 372 30.22 21.11 -9.96
CA GLU A 372 29.70 19.72 -10.07
C GLU A 372 28.39 19.62 -10.86
N GLU A 373 27.54 20.65 -10.88
CA GLU A 373 26.30 20.66 -11.68
C GLU A 373 26.52 21.05 -13.17
N VAL A 374 27.62 21.75 -13.50
CA VAL A 374 27.96 22.09 -14.89
C VAL A 374 28.72 20.95 -15.59
N THR A 375 29.39 20.08 -14.84
CA THR A 375 30.14 18.92 -15.38
C THR A 375 29.24 17.72 -15.72
N CYS A 376 28.04 17.61 -15.14
CA CYS A 376 27.12 16.50 -15.42
C CYS A 376 26.15 16.74 -16.62
N VAL A 377 26.11 17.94 -17.21
CA VAL A 377 25.25 18.26 -18.38
C VAL A 377 26.04 18.30 -19.70
N ALA A 378 27.38 18.25 -19.66
CA ALA A 378 28.24 18.35 -20.85
C ALA A 378 28.67 16.99 -21.46
N GLU A 379 28.43 15.85 -20.80
CA GLU A 379 28.88 14.52 -21.29
C GLU A 379 27.88 13.77 -22.20
N GLU A 380 26.75 14.38 -22.56
CA GLU A 380 25.87 13.85 -23.61
C GLU A 380 25.86 14.73 -24.87
N LYS A 381 26.98 14.81 -25.59
CA LYS A 381 27.02 15.03 -27.06
C LYS A 381 28.45 15.09 -27.63
N ARG A 382 28.70 14.23 -28.63
CA ARG A 382 29.82 14.23 -29.62
C ARG A 382 31.11 13.61 -29.06
N GLY A 383 31.74 12.60 -29.65
CA GLY A 383 31.70 12.08 -31.02
C GLY A 383 33.05 12.32 -31.72
N VAL A 384 33.96 11.35 -31.59
CA VAL A 384 34.90 10.81 -32.61
C VAL A 384 35.94 11.77 -33.25
N ASP A 385 37.25 11.57 -32.98
CA ASP A 385 38.29 11.17 -33.96
C ASP A 385 39.76 11.31 -33.45
N VAL A 386 40.50 10.18 -33.49
CA VAL A 386 41.82 9.97 -34.18
C VAL A 386 43.15 10.50 -33.56
N VAL A 387 43.98 9.51 -33.12
CA VAL A 387 45.43 9.25 -33.41
C VAL A 387 46.58 9.58 -32.42
N LEU A 388 47.26 8.48 -32.02
CA LEU A 388 48.71 8.15 -31.75
C LEU A 388 49.53 9.09 -30.82
N ILE A 389 50.42 8.66 -29.89
CA ILE A 389 51.54 7.69 -29.92
C ILE A 389 51.97 7.35 -28.45
N SER A 390 52.44 6.10 -28.21
CA SER A 390 53.39 5.57 -27.17
C SER A 390 53.08 5.75 -25.66
N ASP A 391 53.25 4.79 -24.73
CA ASP A 391 54.28 3.75 -24.57
C ASP A 391 53.78 2.52 -23.78
N SER A 392 54.54 1.43 -23.93
CA SER A 392 54.51 0.10 -23.32
C SER A 392 54.20 0.00 -21.82
N ASP A 393 53.44 -1.03 -21.40
CA ASP A 393 54.03 -2.24 -20.77
C ASP A 393 52.96 -3.31 -20.47
N SER A 394 53.09 -4.43 -21.20
CA SER A 394 53.28 -5.81 -20.72
C SER A 394 52.37 -6.46 -19.65
N GLU A 395 52.00 -7.71 -19.97
CA GLU A 395 51.59 -8.83 -19.10
C GLU A 395 50.08 -9.14 -18.95
N GLU A 396 49.55 -9.71 -20.05
CA GLU A 396 48.90 -11.02 -20.19
C GLU A 396 48.30 -11.73 -18.96
N GLU A 397 47.00 -12.11 -19.07
CA GLU A 397 46.58 -13.52 -19.02
C GLU A 397 45.30 -13.73 -19.86
N GLU A 398 45.32 -14.79 -20.68
CA GLU A 398 44.52 -15.03 -21.87
C GLU A 398 43.09 -15.57 -21.64
N VAL A 399 42.17 -15.17 -22.52
CA VAL A 399 40.89 -15.84 -22.80
C VAL A 399 40.99 -16.53 -24.16
N VAL A 400 40.79 -17.85 -24.22
CA VAL A 400 40.69 -18.59 -25.50
C VAL A 400 39.30 -19.19 -25.67
N ILE A 401 38.54 -18.64 -26.60
CA ILE A 401 37.34 -19.25 -27.21
C ILE A 401 37.72 -19.62 -28.64
N LEU A 402 37.54 -20.88 -29.05
CA LEU A 402 37.55 -21.27 -30.46
C LEU A 402 36.48 -22.32 -30.75
N ASN A 403 35.72 -22.07 -31.82
CA ASN A 403 34.63 -22.89 -32.33
C ASN A 403 35.12 -23.85 -33.45
N GLN A 404 34.52 -25.05 -33.46
CA GLN A 404 34.25 -26.03 -34.54
C GLN A 404 35.31 -26.39 -35.62
N LYS A 405 35.67 -27.70 -35.69
CA LYS A 405 35.28 -28.66 -36.77
C LYS A 405 35.87 -30.09 -36.60
N ALA A 406 34.97 -31.09 -36.73
CA ALA A 406 35.07 -32.40 -37.41
C ALA A 406 36.06 -33.55 -37.01
N LEU A 407 35.47 -34.77 -36.92
CA LEU A 407 36.02 -36.15 -37.15
C LEU A 407 37.01 -36.68 -36.06
N THR A 408 36.95 -37.87 -35.44
CA THR A 408 36.33 -39.19 -35.70
C THR A 408 36.44 -40.09 -34.44
N LYS A 409 35.46 -40.99 -34.23
CA LYS A 409 35.51 -42.36 -33.63
C LYS A 409 36.22 -42.60 -32.27
N ASN A 410 35.46 -42.98 -31.24
CA ASN A 410 35.24 -44.37 -30.80
C ASN A 410 34.51 -44.49 -29.44
N ALA A 411 33.63 -45.49 -29.38
CA ALA A 411 33.31 -46.37 -28.26
C ALA A 411 32.44 -45.89 -27.06
N THR A 412 31.35 -46.65 -26.92
CA THR A 412 30.77 -47.27 -25.71
C THR A 412 29.73 -46.55 -24.83
N SER A 413 28.50 -47.04 -25.00
CA SER A 413 27.53 -47.47 -23.98
C SER A 413 26.98 -46.44 -22.98
N SER A 414 25.73 -46.06 -23.19
CA SER A 414 24.56 -46.57 -22.46
C SER A 414 23.41 -45.57 -22.63
N ASN A 415 22.33 -46.03 -23.25
CA ASN A 415 21.13 -45.22 -23.43
C ASN A 415 19.92 -46.05 -23.00
N GLN A 416 18.92 -45.31 -22.54
CA GLN A 416 17.49 -45.61 -22.57
C GLN A 416 16.86 -46.34 -21.37
N GLN A 417 16.38 -45.49 -20.45
CA GLN A 417 14.95 -45.28 -20.19
C GLN A 417 13.98 -45.94 -21.19
N MET A 418 12.91 -46.57 -20.69
CA MET A 418 11.54 -46.22 -21.08
C MET A 418 10.50 -46.74 -20.06
N ALA A 419 9.83 -45.75 -19.45
CA ALA A 419 8.38 -45.58 -19.38
C ALA A 419 7.46 -46.81 -19.28
N VAL A 420 6.87 -46.89 -18.10
CA VAL A 420 5.57 -47.49 -17.79
C VAL A 420 4.46 -46.65 -18.44
N ASP A 421 3.56 -47.27 -19.20
CA ASP A 421 2.13 -46.98 -19.01
C ASP A 421 1.14 -48.01 -19.59
N SER A 422 0.04 -48.11 -18.87
CA SER A 422 -1.33 -48.47 -19.31
C SER A 422 -1.91 -49.88 -19.05
N LYS A 423 -3.05 -49.81 -18.35
CA LYS A 423 -4.30 -50.61 -18.43
C LYS A 423 -4.53 -51.77 -17.47
N LEU A 424 -5.13 -51.38 -16.34
CA LEU A 424 -6.29 -52.01 -15.68
C LEU A 424 -7.19 -52.83 -16.63
N LYS A 425 -7.38 -54.12 -16.31
CA LYS A 425 -8.68 -54.80 -16.40
C LYS A 425 -8.75 -55.97 -15.41
N ARG A 426 -9.72 -55.88 -14.50
CA ARG A 426 -10.17 -56.94 -13.58
C ARG A 426 -10.67 -58.16 -14.36
N GLN A 427 -10.36 -59.38 -13.90
CA GLN A 427 -11.31 -60.38 -13.37
C GLN A 427 -10.78 -61.82 -13.48
N ARG A 428 -10.74 -62.48 -12.31
CA ARG A 428 -11.20 -63.84 -11.96
C ARG A 428 -10.65 -65.09 -12.69
N GLU A 429 -10.22 -66.00 -11.80
CA GLU A 429 -10.51 -67.45 -11.74
C GLU A 429 -9.57 -68.47 -12.40
N ARG A 430 -9.17 -69.46 -11.56
CA ARG A 430 -8.59 -70.80 -11.82
C ARG A 430 -7.09 -70.76 -12.17
N GLN A 431 -6.18 -71.49 -11.51
CA GLN A 431 -6.21 -72.70 -10.68
C GLN A 431 -5.32 -72.56 -9.44
#